data_AF-A0A966V1U7-F1
#
_entry.id   AF-A0A966V1U7-F1
#
_cell.length_a   1.000
_cell.length_b   1.000
_cell.length_c   1.000
_cell.angle_alpha   90.00
_cell.angle_beta   90.00
_cell.angle_gamma   90.00
#
_symmetry.space_group_name_H-M   'P 1'
#
loop_
_entity.id
_entity.type
_entity.pdbx_description
1 polymer ?
#
loop_
_entity_poly.entity_id
_entity_poly.type
_entity_poly.pdbx_seq_one_letter_code
_entity_poly.pdbx_strand_id
1 'polypeptide(L)'
;MLQGLVTTRSGSALLRDLQGRVPQGVQLTSLAVSPGQQSLRLLGTAADPQAFARINALQIALGRSPLLQTGSVKLLKALRSEARTSPPPAGQPALQPVVPSAQVGFELTAAFRPALPPAVELQLLSELGATGMARRLQLLGAEGLLP
;
A
#
# COMPACT_ATOMS: atom_id res chain seq x y z
N MET A 1 11.00 5.36 28.21
CA MET A 1 9.65 5.00 27.74
C MET A 1 9.12 6.09 26.81
N LEU A 2 9.27 5.95 25.48
CA LEU A 2 8.57 6.74 24.44
C LEU A 2 8.61 5.98 23.10
N GLN A 3 8.19 4.70 23.08
CA GLN A 3 8.14 3.87 21.86
C GLN A 3 6.79 3.93 21.12
N GLY A 4 5.86 4.79 21.57
CA GLY A 4 4.48 4.86 21.05
C GLY A 4 4.24 5.83 19.88
N LEU A 5 5.22 6.66 19.49
CA LEU A 5 4.99 7.76 18.53
C LEU A 5 5.62 7.54 17.14
N VAL A 6 6.26 6.38 16.91
CA VAL A 6 6.88 6.03 15.61
C VAL A 6 5.86 5.44 14.62
N THR A 7 4.73 4.94 15.10
CA THR A 7 3.77 4.14 14.32
C THR A 7 2.80 4.99 13.49
N THR A 8 2.36 6.15 13.99
CA THR A 8 1.46 7.07 13.26
C THR A 8 2.21 7.92 12.22
N ARG A 9 3.54 7.97 12.33
CA ARG A 9 4.44 8.92 11.66
C ARG A 9 4.94 8.48 10.28
N SER A 10 5.02 7.17 10.06
CA SER A 10 5.32 6.55 8.75
C SER A 10 4.10 6.40 7.84
N GLY A 11 2.89 6.67 8.37
CA GLY A 11 1.64 6.49 7.63
C GLY A 11 1.51 7.40 6.41
N SER A 12 1.84 8.69 6.53
CA SER A 12 1.72 9.65 5.42
C SER A 12 2.74 9.38 4.30
N ALA A 13 3.98 9.07 4.66
CA ALA A 13 5.03 8.70 3.71
C ALA A 13 4.66 7.41 2.97
N LEU A 14 4.16 6.42 3.71
CA LEU A 14 3.69 5.15 3.16
C LEU A 14 2.49 5.35 2.24
N LEU A 15 1.47 6.12 2.65
CA LEU A 15 0.31 6.38 1.81
C LEU A 15 0.71 7.12 0.53
N ARG A 16 1.66 8.05 0.58
CA ARG A 16 2.16 8.75 -0.60
C ARG A 16 2.93 7.83 -1.53
N ASP A 17 3.81 6.99 -0.99
CA ASP A 17 4.54 5.98 -1.75
C ASP A 17 3.58 4.97 -2.40
N LEU A 18 2.55 4.53 -1.67
CA LEU A 18 1.52 3.64 -2.19
C LEU A 18 0.69 4.30 -3.29
N GLN A 19 0.25 5.56 -3.10
CA GLN A 19 -0.49 6.28 -4.14
C GLN A 19 0.28 6.37 -5.47
N GLY A 20 1.62 6.52 -5.42
CA GLY A 20 2.45 6.54 -6.63
C GLY A 20 2.68 5.16 -7.25
N ARG A 21 2.42 4.08 -6.53
CA ARG A 21 2.75 2.70 -6.93
C ARG A 21 1.55 1.81 -7.22
N VAL A 22 0.36 2.19 -6.75
CA VAL A 22 -0.86 1.42 -6.99
C VAL A 22 -1.26 1.55 -8.47
N PRO A 23 -1.30 0.44 -9.23
CA PRO A 23 -1.67 0.49 -10.63
C PRO A 23 -3.17 0.79 -10.80
N GLN A 24 -3.55 1.33 -11.96
CA GLN A 24 -4.95 1.56 -12.27
C GLN A 24 -5.76 0.25 -12.17
N GLY A 25 -7.00 0.33 -11.71
CA GLY A 25 -7.87 -0.85 -11.52
C GLY A 25 -7.56 -1.68 -10.27
N VAL A 26 -6.68 -1.21 -9.38
CA VAL A 26 -6.51 -1.74 -8.01
C VAL A 26 -7.05 -0.72 -7.02
N GLN A 27 -7.90 -1.18 -6.11
CA GLN A 27 -8.42 -0.39 -5.00
C GLN A 27 -7.90 -0.98 -3.69
N LEU A 28 -7.27 -0.16 -2.85
CA LEU A 28 -6.88 -0.56 -1.50
C LEU A 28 -8.04 -0.28 -0.55
N THR A 29 -8.50 -1.31 0.15
CA THR A 29 -9.63 -1.22 1.09
C THR A 29 -9.15 -1.06 2.52
N SER A 30 -8.06 -1.72 2.88
CA SER A 30 -7.52 -1.65 4.24
C SER A 30 -6.01 -1.76 4.24
N LEU A 31 -5.41 -1.06 5.19
CA LEU A 31 -3.98 -1.08 5.43
C LEU A 31 -3.74 -1.18 6.92
N ALA A 32 -3.04 -2.22 7.34
CA ALA A 32 -2.69 -2.46 8.73
C ALA A 32 -1.18 -2.54 8.87
N VAL A 33 -0.63 -1.79 9.83
CA VAL A 33 0.78 -1.84 10.20
C VAL A 33 0.87 -2.50 11.57
N SER A 34 1.59 -3.62 11.67
CA SER A 34 1.82 -4.28 12.95
C SER A 34 3.03 -3.66 13.64
N PRO A 35 2.84 -2.89 14.73
CA PRO A 35 3.92 -2.12 15.35
C PRO A 35 5.00 -2.98 16.02
N GLY A 36 4.71 -4.25 16.32
CA GLY A 36 5.67 -5.19 16.93
C GLY A 36 6.51 -6.01 15.94
N GLN A 37 6.08 -6.13 14.67
CA GLN A 37 6.74 -6.98 13.67
C GLN A 37 7.26 -6.20 12.46
N GLN A 38 7.12 -4.87 12.46
CA GLN A 38 7.46 -4.02 11.32
C GLN A 38 6.88 -4.59 10.00
N SER A 39 5.69 -5.17 10.08
CA SER A 39 5.02 -5.81 8.95
C SER A 39 3.83 -4.97 8.52
N LEU A 40 3.70 -4.81 7.22
CA LEU A 40 2.59 -4.19 6.54
C LEU A 40 1.66 -5.29 6.03
N ARG A 41 0.36 -5.11 6.23
CA ARG A 41 -0.70 -5.94 5.64
C ARG A 41 -1.61 -5.04 4.84
N LEU A 42 -1.79 -5.36 3.56
CA LEU A 42 -2.65 -4.61 2.65
C LEU A 42 -3.78 -5.50 2.17
N LEU A 43 -5.00 -4.98 2.23
CA LEU A 43 -6.18 -5.60 1.66
C LEU A 43 -6.70 -4.69 0.56
N GLY A 44 -7.15 -5.29 -0.54
CA GLY A 44 -7.71 -4.55 -1.65
C GLY A 44 -8.50 -5.41 -2.60
N THR A 45 -9.02 -4.78 -3.63
CA THR A 45 -9.71 -5.43 -4.75
C THR A 45 -9.06 -5.01 -6.07
N ALA A 46 -8.99 -5.93 -7.01
CA ALA A 46 -8.50 -5.69 -8.37
C ALA A 46 -9.57 -6.02 -9.39
N ALA A 47 -9.73 -5.18 -10.41
CA ALA A 47 -10.72 -5.37 -11.47
C ALA A 47 -10.27 -6.42 -12.50
N ASP A 48 -11.15 -7.36 -12.82
CA ASP A 48 -11.03 -8.33 -13.93
C ASP A 48 -11.29 -7.59 -15.28
N PRO A 49 -10.73 -8.03 -16.44
CA PRO A 49 -10.12 -9.32 -16.74
C PRO A 49 -8.66 -9.52 -16.31
N GLN A 50 -7.97 -8.47 -15.86
CA GLN A 50 -6.53 -8.51 -15.58
C GLN A 50 -6.19 -8.46 -14.08
N ALA A 51 -7.10 -8.90 -13.21
CA ALA A 51 -6.97 -8.70 -11.77
C ALA A 51 -5.68 -9.30 -11.20
N PHE A 52 -5.33 -10.55 -11.54
CA PHE A 52 -4.10 -11.19 -11.09
C PHE A 52 -2.84 -10.52 -11.66
N ALA A 53 -2.87 -10.08 -12.92
CA ALA A 53 -1.76 -9.34 -13.52
C ALA A 53 -1.55 -7.99 -12.82
N ARG A 54 -2.64 -7.30 -12.44
CA ARG A 54 -2.59 -6.06 -11.65
C ARG A 54 -2.08 -6.28 -10.23
N ILE A 55 -2.47 -7.37 -9.58
CA ILE A 55 -1.95 -7.77 -8.26
C ILE A 55 -0.45 -8.09 -8.35
N ASN A 56 -0.01 -8.77 -9.41
CA ASN A 56 1.42 -9.01 -9.64
C ASN A 56 2.19 -7.71 -9.90
N ALA A 57 1.64 -6.82 -10.73
CA ALA A 57 2.23 -5.50 -10.97
C ALA A 57 2.36 -4.70 -9.67
N LEU A 58 1.33 -4.75 -8.79
CA LEU A 58 1.40 -4.15 -7.46
C LEU A 58 2.52 -4.77 -6.63
N GLN A 59 2.66 -6.11 -6.61
CA GLN A 59 3.76 -6.77 -5.89
C GLN A 59 5.14 -6.29 -6.34
N ILE A 60 5.35 -6.19 -7.66
CA ILE A 60 6.61 -5.68 -8.23
C ILE A 60 6.81 -4.21 -7.86
N ALA A 61 5.76 -3.38 -7.95
CA ALA A 61 5.84 -1.96 -7.62
C ALA A 61 6.18 -1.73 -6.14
N LEU A 62 5.58 -2.52 -5.24
CA LEU A 62 5.87 -2.53 -3.79
C LEU A 62 7.27 -3.05 -3.49
N GLY A 63 7.75 -4.06 -4.22
CA GLY A 63 9.13 -4.56 -4.08
C GLY A 63 10.20 -3.52 -4.44
N ARG A 64 9.83 -2.49 -5.21
CA ARG A 64 10.65 -1.32 -5.56
C ARG A 64 10.45 -0.14 -4.60
N SER A 65 9.66 -0.29 -3.55
CA SER A 65 9.46 0.75 -2.55
C SER A 65 10.72 0.92 -1.72
N PRO A 66 11.22 2.15 -1.54
CA PRO A 66 12.32 2.42 -0.63
C PRO A 66 11.90 2.36 0.84
N LEU A 67 10.62 2.14 1.16
CA LEU A 67 10.15 1.95 2.54
C LEU A 67 10.03 0.47 2.93
N LEU A 68 9.90 -0.42 1.94
CA LEU A 68 9.70 -1.84 2.14
C LEU A 68 11.00 -2.60 1.87
N GLN A 69 11.19 -3.73 2.54
CA GLN A 69 12.31 -4.60 2.27
C GLN A 69 12.09 -5.31 0.92
N THR A 70 13.09 -5.25 0.04
CA THR A 70 13.07 -5.94 -1.25
C THR A 70 12.84 -7.44 -1.06
N GLY A 71 11.87 -8.01 -1.79
CA GLY A 71 11.52 -9.43 -1.70
C GLY A 71 10.66 -9.84 -0.49
N SER A 72 10.31 -8.90 0.40
CA SER A 72 9.42 -9.19 1.53
C SER A 72 7.93 -9.21 1.17
N VAL A 73 7.58 -8.68 0.00
CA VAL A 73 6.20 -8.59 -0.47
C VAL A 73 5.69 -9.96 -0.89
N LYS A 74 4.66 -10.46 -0.21
CA LYS A 74 4.06 -11.78 -0.46
C LYS A 74 2.53 -11.68 -0.56
N LEU A 75 1.97 -12.36 -1.54
CA LEU A 75 0.53 -12.57 -1.67
C LEU A 75 0.08 -13.67 -0.70
N LEU A 76 -0.76 -13.31 0.27
CA LEU A 76 -1.34 -14.24 1.24
C LEU A 76 -2.59 -14.90 0.66
N LYS A 77 -3.44 -14.12 -0.01
CA LYS A 77 -4.73 -14.58 -0.51
C LYS A 77 -5.18 -13.77 -1.70
N ALA A 78 -5.83 -14.42 -2.66
CA ALA A 78 -6.58 -13.77 -3.73
C ALA A 78 -7.83 -14.59 -4.05
N LEU A 79 -9.00 -13.98 -3.92
CA LEU A 79 -10.31 -14.60 -4.15
C LEU A 79 -11.06 -13.81 -5.20
N ARG A 80 -11.52 -14.49 -6.25
CA ARG A 80 -12.43 -13.89 -7.22
C ARG A 80 -13.85 -13.86 -6.64
N SER A 81 -14.38 -12.66 -6.52
CA SER A 81 -15.79 -12.41 -6.30
C SER A 81 -16.50 -12.55 -7.63
N GLU A 82 -17.43 -13.50 -7.70
CA GLU A 82 -18.31 -13.64 -8.86
C GLU A 82 -19.18 -12.39 -8.95
N ALA A 83 -19.15 -11.74 -10.10
CA ALA A 83 -20.01 -10.61 -10.37
C ALA A 83 -21.46 -11.10 -10.35
N ARG A 84 -22.27 -10.54 -9.44
CA ARG A 84 -23.72 -10.74 -9.49
C ARG A 84 -24.21 -10.14 -10.79
N THR A 85 -24.64 -10.99 -11.71
CA THR A 85 -25.46 -10.57 -12.84
C THR A 85 -26.81 -10.14 -12.27
N SER A 86 -26.98 -8.83 -12.03
CA SER A 86 -28.32 -8.29 -11.81
C SER A 86 -29.12 -8.53 -13.10
N PRO A 87 -30.24 -9.27 -13.08
CA PRO A 87 -31.10 -9.33 -14.24
C PRO A 87 -31.58 -7.90 -14.57
N PRO A 88 -31.66 -7.52 -15.85
CA PRO A 88 -32.21 -6.22 -16.22
C PRO A 88 -33.65 -6.09 -15.67
N PRO A 89 -34.06 -4.89 -15.21
CA PRO A 89 -35.45 -4.65 -14.84
C PRO A 89 -36.36 -5.00 -16.03
N ALA A 90 -37.44 -5.72 -15.76
CA ALA A 90 -38.36 -6.21 -16.79
C ALA A 90 -38.84 -5.06 -17.68
N GLY A 91 -38.57 -5.14 -18.99
CA GLY A 91 -39.12 -4.24 -20.01
C GLY A 91 -38.15 -3.30 -20.74
N GLN A 92 -36.83 -3.40 -20.51
CA GLN A 92 -35.84 -2.60 -21.28
C GLN A 92 -35.05 -3.48 -22.27
N PRO A 93 -34.93 -3.10 -23.55
CA PRO A 93 -34.06 -3.79 -24.50
C PRO A 93 -32.61 -3.71 -24.02
N ALA A 94 -31.88 -4.82 -24.08
CA ALA A 94 -30.48 -4.94 -23.68
C ALA A 94 -29.57 -4.15 -24.63
N LEU A 95 -29.53 -2.83 -24.48
CA LEU A 95 -28.52 -1.99 -25.11
C LEU A 95 -27.28 -2.01 -24.21
N GLN A 96 -26.27 -2.75 -24.65
CA GLN A 96 -24.91 -2.93 -24.12
C GLN A 96 -24.70 -4.30 -23.43
N PRO A 97 -23.65 -5.06 -23.82
CA PRO A 97 -23.20 -6.18 -23.01
C PRO A 97 -22.75 -5.62 -21.66
N VAL A 98 -23.51 -5.91 -20.60
CA VAL A 98 -23.02 -5.73 -19.24
C VAL A 98 -21.92 -6.77 -19.06
N VAL A 99 -20.67 -6.38 -19.31
CA VAL A 99 -19.52 -7.20 -18.93
C VAL A 99 -19.57 -7.31 -17.41
N PRO A 100 -19.80 -8.52 -16.85
CA PRO A 100 -19.83 -8.68 -15.41
C PRO A 100 -18.44 -8.34 -14.88
N SER A 101 -18.30 -7.20 -14.22
CA SER A 101 -17.03 -6.75 -13.65
C SER A 101 -16.75 -7.59 -12.40
N ALA A 102 -16.21 -8.79 -12.62
CA ALA A 102 -15.69 -9.63 -11.55
C ALA A 102 -14.56 -8.86 -10.86
N GLN A 103 -14.53 -8.93 -9.53
CA GLN A 103 -13.49 -8.30 -8.72
C GLN A 103 -12.72 -9.39 -8.01
N VAL A 104 -11.41 -9.25 -7.90
CA VAL A 104 -10.58 -10.16 -7.10
C VAL A 104 -10.16 -9.44 -5.84
N GLY A 105 -10.71 -9.87 -4.69
CA GLY A 105 -10.23 -9.43 -3.39
C GLY A 105 -8.87 -10.07 -3.11
N PHE A 106 -7.89 -9.29 -2.67
CA PHE A 106 -6.55 -9.79 -2.38
C PHE A 106 -6.03 -9.28 -1.04
N GLU A 107 -5.07 -10.03 -0.52
CA GLU A 107 -4.35 -9.73 0.70
C GLU A 107 -2.85 -9.92 0.49
N LEU A 108 -2.08 -8.87 0.76
CA LEU A 108 -0.64 -8.83 0.66
C LEU A 108 -0.03 -8.55 2.02
N THR A 109 1.16 -9.11 2.25
CA THR A 109 2.02 -8.73 3.36
C THR A 109 3.37 -8.26 2.85
N ALA A 110 4.00 -7.35 3.55
CA ALA A 110 5.36 -6.88 3.29
C ALA A 110 6.06 -6.55 4.62
N ALA A 111 7.38 -6.56 4.64
CA ALA A 111 8.15 -6.08 5.79
C ALA A 111 8.67 -4.67 5.49
N PHE A 112 8.67 -3.80 6.50
CA PHE A 112 9.41 -2.56 6.42
C PHE A 112 10.90 -2.87 6.42
N ARG A 113 11.65 -2.03 5.72
CA ARG A 113 13.11 -2.05 5.79
C ARG A 113 13.59 -1.74 7.22
N PRO A 114 14.80 -2.19 7.60
CA PRO A 114 15.46 -1.69 8.80
C PRO A 114 15.74 -0.18 8.70
N ALA A 115 15.88 0.45 9.87
CA ALA A 115 16.15 1.88 10.00
C ALA A 115 17.43 2.27 9.24
N LEU A 116 17.36 3.40 8.56
CA LEU A 116 18.49 3.99 7.84
C LEU A 116 19.33 4.89 8.75
N PRO A 117 20.57 5.20 8.36
CA PRO A 117 21.25 6.36 8.89
C PRO A 117 20.38 7.61 8.74
N PRO A 118 20.33 8.47 9.78
CA PRO A 118 19.36 9.57 9.87
C PRO A 118 19.43 10.55 8.69
N ALA A 119 20.61 10.82 8.15
CA ALA A 119 20.78 11.67 6.98
C ALA A 119 20.11 11.10 5.71
N VAL A 120 20.22 9.78 5.49
CA VAL A 120 19.62 9.10 4.34
C VAL A 120 18.10 9.00 4.53
N GLU A 121 17.66 8.75 5.76
CA GLU A 121 16.23 8.68 6.09
C GLU A 121 15.53 10.04 5.86
N LEU A 122 16.15 11.13 6.29
CA LEU A 122 15.66 12.50 6.08
C LEU A 122 15.47 12.81 4.59
N GLN A 123 16.47 12.48 3.77
CA GLN A 123 16.39 12.70 2.32
C GLN A 123 15.23 11.90 1.71
N LEU A 124 15.14 10.61 2.02
CA LEU A 124 14.07 9.75 1.54
C LEU A 124 12.68 10.27 1.92
N LEU A 125 12.50 10.70 3.16
CA LEU A 125 11.23 11.24 3.64
C LEU A 125 10.87 12.56 2.97
N SER A 126 11.87 13.38 2.66
CA SER A 126 11.65 14.64 1.95
C SER A 126 11.20 14.37 0.52
N GLU A 127 11.82 13.41 -0.17
CA GLU A 127 11.43 12.97 -1.51
C GLU A 127 10.01 12.37 -1.54
N LEU A 128 9.64 11.64 -0.48
CA LEU A 128 8.30 11.09 -0.30
C LEU A 128 7.26 12.12 0.17
N GLY A 129 7.64 13.40 0.30
CA GLY A 129 6.73 14.46 0.73
C GLY A 129 6.30 14.37 2.20
N ALA A 130 7.02 13.60 3.02
CA ALA A 130 6.81 13.48 4.45
C ALA A 130 7.50 14.62 5.22
N THR A 131 7.18 15.86 4.83
CA THR A 131 7.85 17.10 5.27
C THR A 131 7.88 17.26 6.80
N GLY A 132 6.83 16.79 7.50
CA GLY A 132 6.76 16.81 8.96
C GLY A 132 7.70 15.82 9.66
N MET A 133 8.03 14.70 9.01
CA MET A 133 9.03 13.75 9.53
C MET A 133 10.43 14.27 9.29
N ALA A 134 10.73 14.72 8.06
CA ALA A 134 12.01 15.31 7.69
C ALA A 134 12.41 16.45 8.64
N ARG A 135 11.46 17.36 8.94
CA ARG A 135 11.72 18.49 9.85
C ARG A 135 11.99 18.07 11.29
N ARG A 136 11.32 17.06 11.82
CA ARG A 136 11.63 16.58 13.18
C ARG A 136 12.92 15.78 13.21
N LEU A 137 13.25 15.03 12.16
CA LEU A 137 14.54 14.33 12.07
C LEU A 137 15.69 15.35 12.04
N GLN A 138 15.52 16.47 11.34
CA GLN A 138 16.42 17.62 11.41
C GLN A 138 16.54 18.20 12.83
N LEU A 139 15.43 18.40 13.54
CA LEU A 139 15.45 18.91 14.91
C LEU A 139 16.14 17.94 15.89
N LEU A 140 15.84 16.65 15.80
CA LEU A 140 16.48 15.62 16.65
C LEU A 140 17.99 15.51 16.40
N GLY A 141 18.42 15.67 15.14
CA GLY A 141 19.83 15.75 14.80
C GLY A 141 20.51 17.01 15.30
N ALA A 142 19.83 18.16 15.22
CA ALA A 142 20.33 19.43 15.74
C ALA A 142 20.44 19.44 17.28
N GLU A 143 19.58 18.69 17.97
CA GLU A 143 19.60 18.56 19.43
C GLU A 143 20.50 17.41 19.93
N GLY A 144 21.17 16.66 19.04
CA GLY A 144 22.08 15.57 19.42
C GLY A 144 21.38 14.36 20.06
N LEU A 145 20.05 14.24 19.90
CA LEU A 145 19.21 13.20 20.50
C LEU A 145 18.97 12.00 19.57
N LEU A 146 19.80 11.84 18.54
CA LEU A 146 19.80 10.66 17.70
C LEU A 146 20.46 9.50 18.49
N PRO A 147 19.72 8.45 18.86
CA PRO A 147 20.30 7.28 19.54
C PRO A 147 21.21 6.47 18.60
#